data_AF-A0A7J0BZM8-F1
#
_entry.id   AF-A0A7J0BZM8-F1
#
_cell.length_a   1.000
_cell.length_b   1.000
_cell.length_c   1.000
_cell.angle_alpha   90.00
_cell.angle_beta   90.00
_cell.angle_gamma   90.00
#
_symmetry.space_group_name_H-M   'P 1'
#
loop_
_entity.id
_entity.type
_entity.pdbx_description
1 polymer ?
#
loop_
_entity_poly.entity_id
_entity_poly.type
_entity_poly.pdbx_seq_one_letter_code
_entity_poly.pdbx_strand_id
1 'polypeptide(L)'
;MHLKRLAASAGIALTVAGSTLAFATPANAIISCSDFHVCLHYNSDYQGALFDQLYDTPDYAGRYFEASINGSAGAGQQVKNNAASVDNWDRLSRVRIYYNSNYDGSYAYQTIAKNGKANLNATMKNNNASGKFIDYGTN
;
A
#
# COMPACT_ATOMS: atom_id res chain seq x y z
N MET A 1 59.67 -32.67 48.24
CA MET A 1 58.57 -33.15 47.37
C MET A 1 57.65 -31.97 47.09
N HIS A 2 57.69 -31.46 45.86
CA HIS A 2 56.83 -30.38 45.38
C HIS A 2 55.40 -30.88 45.19
N LEU A 3 54.38 -30.05 45.47
CA LEU A 3 53.20 -29.92 44.60
C LEU A 3 52.39 -28.66 44.96
N LYS A 4 51.92 -28.00 43.90
CA LYS A 4 51.43 -26.62 43.83
C LYS A 4 49.90 -26.57 43.83
N ARG A 5 49.36 -25.49 44.41
CA ARG A 5 48.17 -24.67 44.03
C ARG A 5 46.86 -25.38 43.67
N LEU A 6 45.74 -24.85 44.17
CA LEU A 6 44.68 -24.21 43.36
C LEU A 6 43.59 -23.62 44.27
N ALA A 7 43.28 -22.33 44.05
CA ALA A 7 42.19 -21.60 44.67
C ALA A 7 40.94 -21.71 43.80
N ALA A 8 39.75 -21.74 44.40
CA ALA A 8 38.47 -21.61 43.70
C ALA A 8 37.59 -20.61 44.45
N SER A 9 37.40 -19.44 43.83
CA SER A 9 36.47 -18.38 44.24
C SER A 9 35.12 -18.62 43.54
N ALA A 10 34.06 -18.86 44.32
CA ALA A 10 32.70 -19.02 43.80
C ALA A 10 31.97 -17.67 43.80
N GLY A 11 31.65 -17.15 42.61
CA GLY A 11 30.78 -16.00 42.41
C GLY A 11 29.32 -16.43 42.23
N ILE A 12 28.41 -15.78 42.94
CA ILE A 12 26.96 -15.99 42.80
C ILE A 12 26.45 -15.03 41.71
N ALA A 13 25.92 -15.57 40.62
CA ALA A 13 25.27 -14.79 39.56
C ALA A 13 23.75 -14.75 39.80
N LEU A 14 23.18 -13.55 39.97
CA LEU A 14 21.74 -13.32 39.93
C LEU A 14 21.29 -13.15 38.47
N THR A 15 20.47 -14.06 37.97
CA THR A 15 19.80 -13.95 36.66
C THR A 15 18.38 -13.44 36.85
N VAL A 16 18.13 -12.19 36.43
CA VAL A 16 16.77 -11.64 36.30
C VAL A 16 16.21 -12.08 34.93
N ALA A 17 15.23 -12.98 34.94
CA ALA A 17 14.51 -13.38 33.74
C ALA A 17 13.48 -12.29 33.37
N GLY A 18 13.81 -11.45 32.38
CA GLY A 18 12.87 -10.48 31.81
C GLY A 18 11.92 -11.16 30.82
N SER A 19 10.61 -11.08 31.09
CA SER A 19 9.56 -11.56 30.17
C SER A 19 9.44 -10.60 28.99
N THR A 20 9.87 -11.01 27.79
CA THR A 20 9.64 -10.26 26.56
C THR A 20 8.23 -10.54 26.03
N LEU A 21 7.37 -9.52 26.04
CA LEU A 21 6.08 -9.56 25.33
C LEU A 21 6.38 -9.46 23.83
N ALA A 22 6.19 -10.55 23.09
CA ALA A 22 6.23 -10.54 21.63
C ALA A 22 4.90 -9.99 21.11
N PHE A 23 4.93 -8.79 20.52
CA PHE A 23 3.79 -8.27 19.76
C PHE A 23 3.80 -8.93 18.37
N ALA A 24 2.77 -9.72 18.05
CA ALA A 24 2.57 -10.20 16.70
C ALA A 24 2.15 -9.02 15.81
N THR A 25 2.95 -8.72 14.79
CA THR A 25 2.52 -7.81 13.71
C THR A 25 1.34 -8.47 12.99
N PRO A 26 0.25 -7.76 12.68
CA PRO A 26 -0.84 -8.33 11.89
C PRO A 26 -0.29 -8.87 10.57
N ALA A 27 -0.62 -10.12 10.26
CA ALA A 27 -0.33 -10.69 8.95
C ALA A 27 -1.28 -10.03 7.95
N ASN A 28 -0.75 -9.12 7.12
CA ASN A 28 -1.51 -8.55 6.02
C ASN A 28 -1.51 -9.56 4.86
N ALA A 29 -2.67 -9.79 4.25
CA ALA A 29 -2.76 -10.64 3.07
C ALA A 29 -2.00 -10.01 1.90
N ILE A 30 -1.33 -10.84 1.10
CA ILE A 30 -0.79 -10.40 -0.20
C ILE A 30 -1.94 -10.43 -1.20
N ILE A 31 -2.21 -9.30 -1.86
CA ILE A 31 -3.32 -9.18 -2.81
C ILE A 31 -2.85 -8.98 -4.26
N SER A 32 -3.74 -9.21 -5.20
CA SER A 32 -3.61 -8.82 -6.61
C SER A 32 -4.78 -7.91 -6.99
N CYS A 33 -4.71 -7.25 -8.15
CA CYS A 33 -5.87 -6.50 -8.62
C CYS A 33 -7.03 -7.45 -8.94
N SER A 34 -8.22 -7.13 -8.45
CA SER A 34 -9.41 -7.94 -8.69
C SER A 34 -10.02 -7.64 -10.06
N ASP A 35 -10.66 -8.64 -10.67
CA ASP A 35 -11.44 -8.42 -11.89
C ASP A 35 -12.51 -7.36 -11.64
N PHE A 36 -12.72 -6.47 -12.62
CA PHE A 36 -13.65 -5.34 -12.55
C PHE A 36 -13.32 -4.25 -11.52
N HIS A 37 -12.11 -4.23 -10.98
CA HIS A 37 -11.67 -3.17 -10.08
C HIS A 37 -10.68 -2.23 -10.76
N VAL A 38 -10.37 -1.13 -10.09
CA VAL A 38 -9.20 -0.30 -10.40
C VAL A 38 -8.19 -0.40 -9.28
N CYS A 39 -6.94 -0.65 -9.61
CA CYS A 39 -5.87 -0.68 -8.61
C CYS A 39 -4.97 0.53 -8.72
N LEU A 40 -4.81 1.20 -7.58
CA LEU A 40 -3.82 2.26 -7.40
C LEU A 40 -2.57 1.65 -6.80
N HIS A 41 -1.42 1.82 -7.44
CA HIS A 41 -0.13 1.30 -6.99
C HIS A 41 0.71 2.39 -6.36
N TYR A 42 1.41 2.05 -5.28
CA TYR A 42 2.29 2.96 -4.57
C TYR A 42 3.47 3.42 -5.42
N ASN A 43 4.02 2.55 -6.27
CA ASN A 43 5.12 2.89 -7.19
C ASN A 43 4.65 3.02 -8.64
N SER A 44 5.51 3.62 -9.46
CA SER A 44 5.35 3.59 -10.91
C SER A 44 5.51 2.17 -11.45
N ASP A 45 5.05 1.97 -12.68
CA ASP A 45 5.16 0.72 -13.42
C ASP A 45 4.46 -0.45 -12.72
N TYR A 46 3.38 -0.13 -11.99
CA TYR A 46 2.45 -1.07 -11.36
C TYR A 46 3.13 -1.95 -10.30
N GLN A 47 4.10 -1.37 -9.59
CA GLN A 47 4.91 -2.04 -8.56
C GLN A 47 4.52 -1.63 -7.14
N GLY A 48 4.93 -2.46 -6.18
CA GLY A 48 4.75 -2.21 -4.76
C GLY A 48 3.35 -2.57 -4.26
N ALA A 49 2.99 -2.00 -3.13
CA ALA A 49 1.67 -2.18 -2.53
C ALA A 49 0.58 -1.55 -3.40
N LEU A 50 -0.64 -2.10 -3.35
CA LEU A 50 -1.78 -1.60 -4.12
C LEU A 50 -3.01 -1.38 -3.26
N PHE A 51 -3.91 -0.52 -3.73
CA PHE A 51 -5.25 -0.34 -3.20
C PHE A 51 -6.25 -0.78 -4.25
N ASP A 52 -7.04 -1.81 -3.92
CA ASP A 52 -8.01 -2.44 -4.81
C ASP A 52 -9.38 -1.76 -4.68
N GLN A 53 -9.68 -0.81 -5.58
CA GLN A 53 -10.90 -0.01 -5.53
C GLN A 53 -12.04 -0.68 -6.31
N LEU A 54 -13.07 -1.11 -5.58
CA LEU A 54 -14.32 -1.63 -6.16
C LEU A 54 -15.36 -0.53 -6.45
N TYR A 55 -15.43 0.52 -5.65
CA TYR A 55 -16.46 1.55 -5.74
C TYR A 55 -15.88 2.95 -5.91
N ASP A 56 -16.71 3.86 -6.42
CA ASP A 56 -16.45 5.30 -6.40
C ASP A 56 -15.95 5.74 -5.01
N THR A 57 -14.76 6.34 -4.97
CA THR A 57 -14.08 6.71 -3.74
C THR A 57 -13.90 8.22 -3.67
N PRO A 58 -14.72 8.94 -2.88
CA PRO A 58 -14.71 10.41 -2.86
C PRO A 58 -13.53 10.99 -2.11
N ASP A 59 -12.89 10.23 -1.22
CA ASP A 59 -11.66 10.66 -0.58
C ASP A 59 -10.78 9.45 -0.28
N TYR A 60 -9.51 9.47 -0.70
CA TYR A 60 -8.56 8.42 -0.35
C TYR A 60 -8.05 8.50 1.09
N ALA A 61 -8.41 9.54 1.85
CA ALA A 61 -8.12 9.60 3.27
C ALA A 61 -8.72 8.39 4.02
N GLY A 62 -7.94 7.82 4.95
CA GLY A 62 -8.31 6.63 5.72
C GLY A 62 -8.30 5.31 4.94
N ARG A 63 -7.91 5.31 3.67
CA ARG A 63 -7.64 4.10 2.88
C ARG A 63 -6.14 3.86 2.82
N TYR A 64 -5.73 2.60 2.85
CA TYR A 64 -4.34 2.21 2.95
C TYR A 64 -3.98 1.21 1.86
N PHE A 65 -2.75 1.27 1.38
CA PHE A 65 -2.24 0.25 0.46
C PHE A 65 -1.99 -1.07 1.20
N GLU A 66 -2.24 -2.17 0.52
CA GLU A 66 -1.97 -3.53 0.98
C GLU A 66 -0.80 -4.11 0.20
N ALA A 67 -0.01 -4.97 0.84
CA ALA A 67 1.08 -5.65 0.15
C ALA A 67 0.53 -6.46 -1.03
N SER A 68 1.20 -6.39 -2.18
CA SER A 68 0.70 -7.03 -3.39
C SER A 68 1.68 -8.07 -3.94
N ILE A 69 1.21 -8.83 -4.92
CA ILE A 69 2.07 -9.73 -5.70
C ILE A 69 3.23 -9.01 -6.41
N ASN A 70 3.12 -7.69 -6.62
CA ASN A 70 4.16 -6.84 -7.21
C ASN A 70 5.03 -6.14 -6.15
N GLY A 71 4.90 -6.51 -4.88
CA GLY A 71 5.75 -6.06 -3.78
C GLY A 71 4.99 -5.43 -2.60
N SER A 72 5.72 -5.13 -1.53
CA SER A 72 5.17 -4.57 -0.28
C SER A 72 5.56 -3.13 0.00
N ALA A 73 6.36 -2.50 -0.87
CA ALA A 73 6.74 -1.10 -0.72
C ALA A 73 5.49 -0.21 -0.73
N GLY A 74 5.28 0.55 0.35
CA GLY A 74 4.10 1.39 0.55
C GLY A 74 2.95 0.73 1.31
N ALA A 75 3.05 -0.55 1.69
CA ALA A 75 2.01 -1.22 2.48
C ALA A 75 1.79 -0.49 3.82
N GLY A 76 0.53 -0.26 4.18
CA GLY A 76 0.13 0.52 5.35
C GLY A 76 0.26 2.05 5.19
N GLN A 77 0.75 2.55 4.04
CA GLN A 77 0.71 3.98 3.72
C GLN A 77 -0.69 4.37 3.25
N GLN A 78 -1.08 5.61 3.52
CA GLN A 78 -2.37 6.14 3.08
C GLN A 78 -2.38 6.30 1.55
N VAL A 79 -3.49 5.97 0.89
CA VAL A 79 -3.61 6.03 -0.59
C VAL A 79 -3.59 7.46 -1.11
N LYS A 80 -4.16 8.39 -0.33
CA LYS A 80 -4.17 9.82 -0.65
C LYS A 80 -2.74 10.33 -0.78
N ASN A 81 -2.46 11.00 -1.91
CA ASN A 81 -1.18 11.62 -2.24
C ASN A 81 0.01 10.64 -2.30
N ASN A 82 -0.22 9.36 -2.56
CA ASN A 82 0.86 8.37 -2.58
C ASN A 82 0.76 7.36 -3.74
N ALA A 83 -0.28 7.44 -4.59
CA ALA A 83 -0.33 6.56 -5.76
C ALA A 83 0.53 7.12 -6.90
N ALA A 84 1.23 6.24 -7.60
CA ALA A 84 2.13 6.60 -8.70
C ALA A 84 1.75 5.95 -10.04
N SER A 85 1.00 4.86 -10.02
CA SER A 85 0.45 4.24 -11.23
C SER A 85 -0.89 3.59 -10.98
N VAL A 86 -1.65 3.37 -12.06
CA VAL A 86 -3.01 2.84 -11.99
C VAL A 86 -3.25 1.87 -13.13
N ASP A 87 -3.81 0.71 -12.83
CA ASP A 87 -4.36 -0.24 -13.78
C ASP A 87 -5.85 -0.47 -13.52
N ASN A 88 -6.65 -0.28 -14.56
CA ASN A 88 -8.09 -0.41 -14.55
C ASN A 88 -8.46 -1.76 -15.15
N TRP A 89 -8.87 -2.71 -14.31
CA TRP A 89 -9.36 -4.03 -14.69
C TRP A 89 -10.88 -4.04 -14.93
N ASP A 90 -11.53 -2.88 -14.85
CA ASP A 90 -12.90 -2.71 -15.29
C ASP A 90 -12.99 -2.65 -16.82
N ARG A 91 -13.76 -3.60 -17.37
CA ARG A 91 -14.01 -3.76 -18.81
C ARG A 91 -15.22 -2.97 -19.31
N LEU A 92 -16.01 -2.39 -18.42
CA LEU A 92 -17.26 -1.68 -18.69
C LEU A 92 -17.11 -0.17 -18.56
N SER A 93 -16.24 0.29 -17.68
CA SER A 93 -16.11 1.68 -17.26
C SER A 93 -14.67 2.14 -17.27
N ARG A 94 -14.48 3.40 -17.67
CA ARG A 94 -13.21 4.08 -17.45
C ARG A 94 -13.15 4.51 -15.98
N VAL A 95 -11.96 4.77 -15.48
CA VAL A 95 -11.78 5.39 -14.16
C VAL A 95 -11.09 6.72 -14.31
N ARG A 96 -11.56 7.73 -13.58
CA ARG A 96 -10.92 9.02 -13.46
C ARG A 96 -10.34 9.18 -12.06
N ILE A 97 -9.05 9.43 -11.99
CA ILE A 97 -8.34 9.78 -10.77
C ILE A 97 -8.23 11.30 -10.70
N TYR A 98 -8.56 11.86 -9.54
CA TYR A 98 -8.63 13.30 -9.32
C TYR A 98 -7.58 13.75 -8.32
N TYR A 99 -7.04 14.94 -8.56
CA TYR A 99 -6.09 15.58 -7.66
C TYR A 99 -6.76 15.98 -6.34
N ASN A 100 -8.01 16.46 -6.41
CA ASN A 100 -8.79 16.85 -5.23
C ASN A 100 -9.74 15.74 -4.78
N SER A 101 -10.19 15.84 -3.53
CA SER A 101 -11.27 15.00 -2.99
C SER A 101 -12.62 15.39 -3.63
N ASN A 102 -13.65 14.57 -3.38
CA ASN A 102 -15.01 14.70 -3.87
C ASN A 102 -15.14 14.75 -5.40
N TYR A 103 -14.21 14.09 -6.11
CA TYR A 103 -14.16 14.08 -7.57
C TYR A 103 -14.04 15.47 -8.19
N ASP A 104 -13.44 16.42 -7.45
CA ASP A 104 -13.23 17.76 -7.93
C ASP A 104 -12.12 17.75 -8.99
N GLY A 105 -12.55 17.92 -10.25
CA GLY A 105 -11.68 18.00 -11.42
C GLY A 105 -11.27 19.42 -11.80
N SER A 106 -11.52 20.43 -10.95
CA SER A 106 -11.23 21.84 -11.25
C SER A 106 -9.74 22.13 -11.44
N TYR A 107 -8.86 21.39 -10.74
CA TYR A 107 -7.42 21.53 -10.87
C TYR A 107 -6.82 20.53 -11.87
N ALA A 108 -6.91 19.23 -11.59
CA ALA A 108 -6.36 18.19 -12.45
C ALA A 108 -7.04 16.83 -12.23
N TYR A 109 -7.06 16.04 -13.30
CA TYR A 109 -7.46 14.65 -13.27
C TYR A 109 -6.76 13.86 -14.39
N GLN A 110 -6.69 12.54 -14.24
CA GLN A 110 -6.25 11.63 -15.30
C GLN A 110 -7.26 10.50 -15.46
N THR A 111 -7.70 10.27 -16.70
CA THR A 111 -8.64 9.19 -17.02
C THR A 111 -7.86 7.99 -17.56
N ILE A 112 -8.11 6.82 -17.00
CA ILE A 112 -7.57 5.54 -17.43
C ILE A 112 -8.69 4.81 -18.19
N ALA A 113 -8.36 4.32 -19.39
CA ALA A 113 -9.31 3.63 -20.24
C ALA A 113 -9.83 2.33 -19.60
N LYS A 114 -10.93 1.78 -20.14
CA LYS A 114 -11.40 0.41 -19.83
C LYS A 114 -10.27 -0.57 -20.13
N ASN A 115 -9.99 -1.52 -19.24
CA ASN A 115 -8.82 -2.43 -19.35
C ASN A 115 -7.48 -1.69 -19.58
N GLY A 116 -7.41 -0.42 -19.22
CA GLY A 116 -6.27 0.45 -19.47
C GLY A 116 -5.34 0.51 -18.27
N LYS A 117 -4.12 0.98 -18.48
CA LYS A 117 -3.17 1.24 -17.40
C LYS A 117 -2.27 2.42 -17.75
N ALA A 118 -1.87 3.18 -16.74
CA ALA A 118 -0.91 4.26 -16.92
C ALA A 118 -0.13 4.54 -15.63
N ASN A 119 1.10 5.01 -15.81
CA ASN A 119 1.73 5.85 -14.79
C ASN A 119 0.93 7.15 -14.66
N LEU A 120 0.73 7.61 -13.43
CA LEU A 120 0.18 8.93 -13.21
C LEU A 120 1.19 9.97 -13.71
N ASN A 121 0.69 10.97 -14.42
CA ASN A 121 1.52 12.04 -14.96
C ASN A 121 2.16 12.88 -13.85
N ALA A 122 3.08 13.78 -14.20
CA ALA A 122 3.84 14.57 -13.23
C ALA A 122 2.97 15.39 -12.26
N THR A 123 1.79 15.84 -12.67
CA THR A 123 0.86 16.57 -11.80
C THR A 123 0.16 15.63 -10.82
N MET A 124 -0.21 14.43 -11.27
CA MET A 124 -1.08 13.51 -10.54
C MET A 124 -0.32 12.53 -9.64
N LYS A 125 0.91 12.15 -10.01
CA LYS A 125 1.72 11.20 -9.25
C LYS A 125 1.95 11.75 -7.83
N ASN A 126 1.59 10.94 -6.83
CA ASN A 126 1.67 11.27 -5.41
C ASN A 126 0.84 12.51 -5.02
N ASN A 127 -0.20 12.86 -5.79
CA ASN A 127 -1.12 13.94 -5.46
C ASN A 127 -2.59 13.56 -5.73
N ASN A 128 -2.90 12.26 -5.78
CA ASN A 128 -4.26 11.76 -5.99
C ASN A 128 -5.08 11.82 -4.70
N ALA A 129 -6.33 12.29 -4.77
CA ALA A 129 -7.20 12.37 -3.59
C ALA A 129 -8.57 11.70 -3.74
N SER A 130 -9.03 11.43 -4.96
CA SER A 130 -10.26 10.65 -5.17
C SER A 130 -10.25 9.92 -6.51
N GLY A 131 -11.17 8.97 -6.69
CA GLY A 131 -11.30 8.19 -7.93
C GLY A 131 -12.72 7.75 -8.19
N LYS A 132 -13.18 7.94 -9.43
CA LYS A 132 -14.55 7.65 -9.85
C LYS A 132 -14.57 6.81 -11.12
N PHE A 133 -15.36 5.75 -11.13
CA PHE A 133 -15.75 5.10 -12.37
C PHE A 133 -16.70 6.02 -13.15
N ILE A 134 -16.44 6.14 -14.45
CA ILE A 134 -17.20 6.97 -15.37
C ILE A 134 -17.64 6.11 -16.55
N ASP A 135 -18.66 6.60 -17.27
CA ASP A 135 -19.20 5.93 -18.47
C ASP A 135 -19.76 4.54 -18.16
N TYR A 136 -20.50 4.43 -17.05
CA TYR A 136 -21.23 3.21 -16.69
C TYR A 136 -22.10 2.75 -17.86
N GLY A 137 -21.73 1.64 -18.50
CA GLY A 137 -22.53 0.99 -19.53
C GLY A 137 -22.60 1.69 -20.89
N THR A 138 -21.80 2.71 -21.17
CA THR A 138 -21.72 3.30 -22.52
C THR A 138 -20.58 2.66 -23.31
N ASN A 139 -20.94 1.86 -24.32
CA ASN A 139 -20.01 1.30 -25.31
C ASN A 139 -19.60 2.35 -26.35
#